data_AF-A0A382BSP5-F1
#
_entry.id   AF-A0A382BSP5-F1
#
_cell.length_a   1.000
_cell.length_b   1.000
_cell.length_c   1.000
_cell.angle_alpha   90.00
_cell.angle_beta   90.00
_cell.angle_gamma   90.00
#
_symmetry.space_group_name_H-M   'P 1'
#
loop_
_entity.id
_entity.type
_entity.pdbx_description
1 polymer ?
#
loop_
_entity_poly.entity_id
_entity_poly.type
_entity_poly.pdbx_seq_one_letter_code
_entity_poly.pdbx_strand_id
1 'polypeptide(L)'
;MKDLALIVSDVPATAAGVFTKNRVVSPGVTWSRQALAKSGGCRAIVVNSGNANTVVGPKGFKDCDAITKKIAEELSIPQKEVLIASTGVIGVPLPSYKILQAAPQLVQKLGRTPKNWTDASEAIMTT
;
A
#
# COMPACT_ATOMS: atom_id res chain seq x y z
N MET A 1 10.02 -8.92 -5.21
CA MET A 1 10.50 -8.14 -4.04
C MET A 1 10.00 -8.90 -2.83
N LYS A 2 10.80 -9.07 -1.79
CA LYS A 2 10.41 -9.90 -0.63
C LYS A 2 9.70 -9.10 0.47
N ASP A 3 9.50 -7.80 0.26
CA ASP A 3 9.02 -6.85 1.28
C ASP A 3 8.06 -5.79 0.72
N LEU A 4 7.64 -5.95 -0.55
CA LEU A 4 6.73 -5.03 -1.23
C LEU A 4 5.81 -5.83 -2.17
N ALA A 5 4.52 -5.71 -1.93
CA ALA A 5 3.45 -6.32 -2.72
C ALA A 5 2.57 -5.24 -3.36
N LEU A 6 2.04 -5.56 -4.54
CA LEU A 6 1.00 -4.80 -5.21
C LEU A 6 -0.05 -5.77 -5.73
N ILE A 7 -1.30 -5.58 -5.28
CA ILE A 7 -2.46 -6.32 -5.76
C ILE A 7 -3.31 -5.36 -6.57
N VAL A 8 -3.68 -5.73 -7.79
CA VAL A 8 -4.42 -4.88 -8.72
C VAL A 8 -5.63 -5.61 -9.26
N SER A 9 -6.75 -4.88 -9.37
CA SER A 9 -7.91 -5.29 -10.14
C SER A 9 -7.89 -4.61 -11.50
N ASP A 10 -8.01 -5.42 -12.56
CA ASP A 10 -8.07 -4.95 -13.95
C ASP A 10 -9.31 -4.10 -14.22
N VAL A 11 -10.37 -4.31 -13.44
CA VAL A 11 -11.63 -3.57 -13.48
C VAL A 11 -11.88 -2.85 -12.16
N PRO A 12 -12.74 -1.82 -12.10
CA PRO A 12 -13.19 -1.26 -10.83
C PRO A 12 -13.75 -2.34 -9.92
N ALA A 13 -13.26 -2.43 -8.68
CA ALA A 13 -13.72 -3.43 -7.71
C ALA A 13 -14.45 -2.77 -6.54
N THR A 14 -15.59 -3.34 -6.15
CA THR A 14 -16.22 -3.01 -4.87
C THR A 14 -15.30 -3.47 -3.75
N ALA A 15 -15.03 -2.60 -2.79
CA ALA A 15 -14.13 -2.91 -1.69
C ALA A 15 -14.75 -2.58 -0.33
N ALA A 16 -14.45 -3.43 0.64
CA ALA A 16 -14.74 -3.21 2.04
C ALA A 16 -13.46 -3.48 2.85
N GLY A 17 -13.25 -2.71 3.91
CA GLY A 17 -12.07 -2.84 4.76
C GLY A 17 -12.41 -2.50 6.20
N VAL A 18 -11.98 -3.37 7.12
CA VAL A 18 -12.01 -3.11 8.56
C VAL A 18 -10.60 -2.74 9.02
N PHE A 19 -10.52 -1.79 9.93
CA PHE A 19 -9.25 -1.24 10.40
C PHE A 19 -9.16 -1.32 11.91
N THR A 20 -7.94 -1.26 12.44
CA THR A 20 -7.71 -1.22 13.89
C THR A 20 -8.49 -0.10 14.58
N LYS A 21 -8.99 -0.40 15.78
CA LYS A 21 -9.64 0.54 16.71
C LYS A 21 -8.65 1.22 17.67
N ASN A 22 -7.36 0.90 17.56
CA ASN A 22 -6.32 1.51 18.40
C ASN A 22 -6.31 3.05 18.23
N ARG A 23 -5.98 3.77 19.30
CA ARG A 23 -5.78 5.24 19.29
C ARG A 23 -4.52 5.63 18.51
N VAL A 24 -3.49 4.77 18.52
CA VAL A 24 -2.27 4.94 17.73
C VAL A 24 -2.42 4.16 16.44
N VAL A 25 -2.51 4.88 15.32
CA VAL A 25 -2.72 4.28 13.99
C VAL A 25 -1.64 4.70 13.00
N SER A 26 -1.30 3.80 12.08
CA SER A 26 -0.49 4.13 10.92
C SER A 26 -1.19 5.22 10.08
N PRO A 27 -0.47 6.18 9.50
CA PRO A 27 -1.00 7.05 8.45
C PRO A 27 -1.59 6.26 7.28
N GLY A 28 -1.09 5.05 7.00
CA GLY A 28 -1.67 4.17 5.96
C GLY A 28 -3.09 3.69 6.29
N VAL A 29 -3.40 3.46 7.57
CA VAL A 29 -4.77 3.17 8.02
C VAL A 29 -5.68 4.37 7.79
N THR A 30 -5.19 5.58 8.12
CA THR A 30 -5.96 6.82 7.93
C THR A 30 -6.23 7.05 6.44
N TRP A 31 -5.21 6.89 5.60
CA TRP A 31 -5.32 7.00 4.14
C TRP A 31 -6.37 6.02 3.59
N SER A 32 -6.18 4.72 3.82
CA SER A 32 -7.02 3.67 3.24
C SER A 32 -8.48 3.75 3.71
N ARG A 33 -8.72 4.19 4.95
CA ARG A 33 -10.07 4.47 5.45
C ARG A 33 -10.73 5.64 4.70
N GLN A 34 -9.99 6.72 4.47
CA GLN A 34 -10.51 7.87 3.72
C GLN A 34 -10.73 7.54 2.24
N ALA A 35 -9.83 6.76 1.63
CA ALA A 35 -9.97 6.28 0.27
C ALA A 35 -11.25 5.46 0.11
N LEU A 36 -11.46 4.43 0.94
CA LEU A 36 -12.67 3.60 0.92
C LEU A 36 -13.96 4.39 1.18
N ALA A 37 -13.92 5.41 2.05
CA ALA A 37 -15.11 6.22 2.33
C ALA A 37 -15.48 7.20 1.20
N LYS A 38 -14.48 7.62 0.40
CA LYS A 38 -14.65 8.61 -0.67
C LYS A 38 -14.78 7.98 -2.06
N SER A 39 -14.30 6.76 -2.25
CA SER A 39 -14.35 6.06 -3.52
C SER A 39 -15.56 5.13 -3.59
N GLY A 40 -16.17 5.03 -4.77
CA GLY A 40 -17.17 4.00 -5.05
C GLY A 40 -16.56 2.61 -5.33
N GLY A 41 -15.24 2.48 -5.17
CA GLY A 41 -14.48 1.27 -5.50
C GLY A 41 -12.97 1.43 -5.27
N CYS A 42 -12.24 0.33 -5.39
CA CYS A 42 -10.78 0.25 -5.25
C CYS A 42 -10.21 -0.51 -6.45
N ARG A 43 -8.99 -0.17 -6.86
CA ARG A 43 -8.29 -0.88 -7.93
C ARG A 43 -6.92 -1.39 -7.54
N ALA A 44 -6.27 -0.81 -6.53
CA ALA A 44 -4.96 -1.27 -6.11
C ALA A 44 -4.77 -1.24 -4.59
N ILE A 45 -4.01 -2.19 -4.08
CA ILE A 45 -3.49 -2.18 -2.71
C ILE A 45 -1.97 -2.38 -2.79
N VAL A 46 -1.22 -1.41 -2.30
CA VAL A 46 0.24 -1.52 -2.12
C VAL A 46 0.56 -1.80 -0.67
N VAL A 47 1.38 -2.81 -0.41
CA VAL A 47 1.72 -3.26 0.94
C VAL A 47 3.22 -3.40 1.09
N ASN A 48 3.81 -2.75 2.09
CA ASN A 48 5.20 -2.99 2.47
C ASN A 48 5.29 -3.74 3.80
N SER A 49 6.33 -4.56 3.97
CA SER A 49 6.70 -5.17 5.25
C SER A 49 8.02 -4.59 5.81
N GLY A 50 8.41 -5.03 7.01
CA GLY A 50 9.62 -4.56 7.71
C GLY A 50 9.52 -3.18 8.37
N ASN A 51 8.57 -2.33 7.98
CA ASN A 51 8.34 -1.00 8.56
C ASN A 51 6.84 -0.66 8.57
N ALA A 52 6.30 -0.36 9.76
CA ALA A 52 4.86 -0.09 9.94
C ALA A 52 4.44 1.35 9.56
N ASN A 53 5.41 2.22 9.24
CA ASN A 53 5.20 3.65 9.00
C ASN A 53 4.36 4.31 10.12
N THR A 54 4.58 3.92 11.38
CA THR A 54 3.72 4.31 12.52
C THR A 54 4.55 5.07 13.54
N VAL A 55 3.99 6.14 14.14
CA VAL A 55 4.69 7.05 15.07
C VAL A 55 5.91 7.75 14.44
N VAL A 56 5.77 8.24 13.21
CA VAL A 56 6.85 8.93 12.46
C VAL A 56 6.53 10.40 12.14
N GLY A 57 5.53 10.97 12.82
CA GLY A 57 5.09 12.35 12.62
C GLY A 57 4.45 12.63 11.25
N PRO A 58 4.38 13.91 10.84
CA PRO A 58 3.74 14.32 9.57
C PRO A 58 4.35 13.69 8.32
N LYS A 59 5.61 13.24 8.39
CA LYS A 59 6.29 12.58 7.27
C LYS A 59 5.55 11.31 6.83
N GLY A 60 5.04 10.52 7.77
CA GLY A 60 4.43 9.23 7.44
C GLY A 60 3.19 9.35 6.55
N PHE A 61 2.38 10.40 6.73
CA PHE A 61 1.25 10.65 5.82
C PHE A 61 1.69 11.17 4.46
N LYS A 62 2.74 12.02 4.40
CA LYS A 62 3.36 12.46 3.14
C LYS A 62 3.94 11.27 2.35
N ASP A 63 4.51 10.30 3.05
CA ASP A 63 5.00 9.07 2.43
C ASP A 63 3.85 8.26 1.81
N CYS A 64 2.71 8.13 2.51
CA CYS A 64 1.52 7.49 1.96
C CYS A 64 0.99 8.20 0.72
N ASP A 65 0.89 9.53 0.76
CA ASP A 65 0.45 10.34 -0.38
C ASP A 65 1.37 10.14 -1.59
N ALA A 66 2.69 10.27 -1.40
CA ALA A 66 3.66 10.11 -2.48
C ALA A 66 3.64 8.69 -3.08
N ILE A 67 3.60 7.65 -2.24
CA ILE A 67 3.58 6.25 -2.70
C ILE A 67 2.29 5.96 -3.48
N THR A 68 1.14 6.32 -2.92
CA THR A 68 -0.15 6.06 -3.56
C THR A 68 -0.30 6.84 -4.86
N LYS A 69 0.16 8.09 -4.92
CA LYS A 69 0.22 8.88 -6.14
C LYS A 69 1.08 8.22 -7.21
N LYS A 70 2.28 7.76 -6.85
CA LYS A 70 3.17 7.09 -7.79
C LYS A 70 2.57 5.79 -8.34
N ILE A 71 1.99 4.96 -7.48
CA ILE A 71 1.31 3.73 -7.91
C ILE A 71 0.12 4.05 -8.84
N ALA A 72 -0.65 5.09 -8.52
CA ALA A 72 -1.78 5.53 -9.33
C ALA A 72 -1.34 5.99 -10.72
N GLU A 73 -0.24 6.75 -10.81
CA GLU A 73 0.37 7.18 -12.08
C GLU A 73 0.82 5.98 -12.93
N GLU A 74 1.56 5.03 -12.34
CA GLU A 74 2.04 3.83 -13.05
C GLU A 74 0.90 2.94 -13.55
N LEU A 75 -0.24 2.90 -12.84
CA LEU A 75 -1.42 2.13 -13.21
C LEU A 75 -2.43 2.92 -14.05
N SER A 76 -2.22 4.23 -14.25
CA SER A 76 -3.18 5.14 -14.90
C SER A 76 -4.58 5.07 -14.27
N ILE A 77 -4.65 5.12 -12.94
CA ILE A 77 -5.90 5.10 -12.16
C ILE A 77 -6.01 6.30 -11.22
N PRO A 78 -7.20 6.65 -10.73
CA PRO A 78 -7.34 7.67 -9.70
C PRO A 78 -6.62 7.27 -8.40
N GLN A 79 -5.86 8.19 -7.80
CA GLN A 79 -5.14 7.94 -6.54
C GLN A 79 -6.05 7.48 -5.40
N LYS A 80 -7.29 7.96 -5.36
CA LYS A 80 -8.31 7.55 -4.39
C LYS A 80 -8.72 6.07 -4.48
N GLU A 81 -8.36 5.38 -5.57
CA GLU A 81 -8.59 3.94 -5.76
C GLU A 81 -7.38 3.09 -5.34
N VAL A 82 -6.35 3.71 -4.76
CA VAL A 82 -5.15 3.05 -4.24
C VAL A 82 -5.18 3.06 -2.71
N LEU A 83 -5.26 1.86 -2.13
CA LEU A 83 -5.07 1.64 -0.69
C LEU A 83 -3.60 1.35 -0.41
N ILE A 84 -3.20 1.64 0.82
CA ILE A 84 -1.86 1.37 1.33
C ILE A 84 -1.91 0.70 2.70
N ALA A 85 -1.06 -0.29 2.90
CA ALA A 85 -0.82 -0.93 4.20
C ALA A 85 0.68 -1.09 4.46
N SER A 86 1.05 -1.09 5.74
CA SER A 86 2.44 -1.19 6.18
C SER A 86 2.50 -2.03 7.46
N THR A 87 3.46 -2.97 7.54
CA THR A 87 3.70 -3.80 8.72
C THR A 87 5.18 -3.85 9.07
N GLY A 88 5.52 -3.99 10.36
CA GLY A 88 6.89 -4.09 10.86
C GLY A 88 7.20 -3.09 11.98
N VAL A 89 8.44 -2.59 12.01
CA VAL A 89 8.95 -1.75 13.11
C VAL A 89 8.18 -0.42 13.21
N ILE A 90 7.87 0.00 14.44
CA ILE A 90 7.21 1.27 14.79
C ILE A 90 8.27 2.31 15.19
N GLY A 91 8.04 3.59 14.87
CA GLY A 91 8.92 4.71 15.25
C GLY A 91 10.09 4.97 14.31
N VAL A 92 10.25 4.14 13.26
CA VAL A 92 11.32 4.29 12.26
C VAL A 92 10.75 4.88 10.97
N PRO A 93 11.28 6.00 10.46
CA PRO A 93 10.83 6.59 9.21
C PRO A 93 10.86 5.59 8.04
N LEU A 94 9.77 5.52 7.28
CA LEU A 94 9.70 4.67 6.09
C LEU A 94 10.71 5.19 5.04
N PRO A 95 11.57 4.34 4.47
CA PRO A 95 12.43 4.69 3.33
C PRO A 95 11.60 4.74 2.03
N SER A 96 10.61 5.63 1.98
CA SER A 96 9.61 5.75 0.90
C SER A 96 10.23 5.93 -0.49
N TYR A 97 11.40 6.58 -0.59
CA TYR A 97 12.14 6.71 -1.85
C TYR A 97 12.43 5.35 -2.52
N LYS A 98 12.70 4.29 -1.74
CA LYS A 98 12.92 2.94 -2.28
C LYS A 98 11.65 2.39 -2.94
N ILE A 99 10.50 2.62 -2.31
CA ILE A 99 9.19 2.21 -2.84
C ILE A 99 8.87 2.99 -4.11
N LEU A 100 9.12 4.30 -4.12
CA LEU A 100 8.91 5.15 -5.30
C LEU A 100 9.77 4.71 -6.50
N GLN A 101 11.04 4.34 -6.26
CA GLN A 101 11.94 3.82 -7.30
C GLN A 101 11.54 2.42 -7.77
N ALA A 102 10.98 1.59 -6.87
CA ALA A 102 10.55 0.24 -7.17
C ALA A 102 9.19 0.16 -7.89
N ALA A 103 8.35 1.20 -7.78
CA ALA A 103 6.98 1.20 -8.29
C ALA A 103 6.84 0.79 -9.78
N PRO A 104 7.65 1.30 -10.73
CA PRO A 104 7.54 0.89 -12.13
C PRO A 104 7.81 -0.60 -12.33
N GLN A 105 8.85 -1.13 -11.67
CA GLN A 105 9.20 -2.56 -11.75
C GLN A 105 8.16 -3.43 -11.05
N LEU A 106 7.50 -2.92 -10.01
CA LEU A 106 6.45 -3.62 -9.30
C LEU A 106 5.21 -3.80 -10.19
N VAL A 107 4.84 -2.77 -10.95
CA VAL A 107 3.74 -2.82 -11.93
C VAL A 107 4.09 -3.74 -13.10
N GLN A 108 5.31 -3.68 -13.63
CA GLN A 108 5.76 -4.58 -14.71
C GLN A 108 5.75 -6.07 -14.32
N LYS A 109 5.87 -6.37 -13.02
CA LYS A 109 5.89 -7.75 -12.50
C LYS A 109 4.50 -8.28 -12.12
N LEU A 110 3.43 -7.50 -12.33
CA LEU A 110 2.08 -7.98 -12.12
C LEU A 110 1.82 -9.21 -12.98
N GLY A 111 1.16 -10.21 -12.38
CA GLY A 111 0.85 -11.47 -13.03
C GLY A 111 -0.29 -12.17 -12.30
N ARG A 112 -0.86 -13.18 -12.95
CA ARG A 112 -2.06 -13.89 -12.48
C ARG A 112 -1.79 -15.34 -12.04
N THR A 113 -0.52 -15.73 -11.93
CA THR A 113 -0.16 -17.12 -11.61
C THR A 113 -0.24 -17.39 -10.11
N PRO A 114 -0.42 -18.64 -9.67
CA PRO A 114 -0.31 -19.00 -8.25
C PRO A 114 0.98 -18.53 -7.60
N LYS A 115 2.09 -18.57 -8.34
CA LYS A 115 3.39 -18.04 -7.89
C LYS A 115 3.33 -16.55 -7.57
N ASN A 116 2.62 -15.72 -8.36
CA ASN A 116 2.49 -14.29 -8.08
C ASN A 116 1.76 -14.05 -6.75
N TRP A 117 0.75 -14.87 -6.44
CA TRP A 117 0.06 -14.81 -5.15
C TRP A 117 0.95 -15.28 -4.00
N THR A 118 1.75 -16.34 -4.20
CA THR A 118 2.76 -16.76 -3.22
C THR A 118 3.77 -15.63 -2.97
N ASP A 119 4.35 -15.03 -4.01
CA ASP A 119 5.31 -13.93 -3.91
C ASP A 119 4.69 -12.73 -3.15
N ALA A 120 3.42 -12.39 -3.43
CA ALA A 120 2.71 -11.32 -2.72
C ALA A 120 2.46 -11.67 -1.25
N SER A 121 2.12 -12.94 -0.95
CA SER A 121 1.92 -13.41 0.43
C SER A 121 3.22 -13.40 1.24
N GLU A 122 4.35 -13.78 0.63
CA GLU A 122 5.66 -13.72 1.25
C GLU A 122 6.10 -12.27 1.50
N ALA A 123 5.79 -11.38 0.57
CA ALA A 123 6.17 -9.98 0.64
C ALA A 123 5.54 -9.20 1.81
N ILE A 124 4.42 -9.68 2.37
CA ILE A 124 3.73 -9.03 3.50
C ILE A 124 4.09 -9.64 4.85
N MET A 125 4.94 -10.67 4.91
CA MET A 125 5.29 -11.33 6.15
C MET A 125 6.15 -10.45 7.05
N THR A 126 5.94 -10.64 8.36
CA THR A 126 6.85 -10.23 9.44
C THR A 126 7.00 -11.41 10.40
N THR A 127 7.83 -11.27 11.43
CA THR A 127 8.09 -12.30 12.46
C THR A 127 6.94 -12.43 13.46
#